data_AF-A0A375J4Q2-F1
#
_entry.id   AF-A0A375J4Q2-F1
#
_cell.length_a   1.000
_cell.length_b   1.000
_cell.length_c   1.000
_cell.angle_alpha   90.00
_cell.angle_beta   90.00
_cell.angle_gamma   90.00
#
_symmetry.space_group_name_H-M   'P 1'
#
loop_
_entity.id
_entity.type
_entity.pdbx_description
1 polymer ?
#
loop_
_entity_poly.entity_id
_entity_poly.type
_entity_poly.pdbx_seq_one_letter_code
_entity_poly.pdbx_strand_id
1 'polypeptide(L)'
;MKPSALTTGCCAVLVLAGCGSTAPPTAGSSPVVPGAMQAQPQSQPAPYKAEEIEAMVAPIALYPDALLSQVLMASTYPLEVALAARWVKAHPGVKGDAAVKAVQNESWDVSVKSLVAFPQILEPMGDKLDWTQKLGDAFLARQKDVLDAVQRLRARAQQAGHLKSGPQQTVTVETAGAAQQTIVRIEPANPEVIYVPVYDPAIVYGGWGYAGYPYYYWPPYGAYYPGDAVGSGIAWGIGLAAAVAIFGNCDWNNGGVHVEHHKATNIDRNFDASKFQGGRWQHDARHRQGVAYRDHATREKFGRSTADAAVRDGFRGRDAAGGRDNGFQGVDRGGSAVQRNTSRGNASLQSGSARAAGVGGGARMGGFGGRGGRR
;
A
#
# COMPACT_ATOMS: atom_id res chain seq x y z
N MET A 1 -40.41 49.94 -25.08
CA MET A 1 -40.83 50.97 -24.11
C MET A 1 -40.29 50.59 -22.73
N LYS A 2 -39.26 51.29 -22.25
CA LYS A 2 -39.03 51.60 -20.82
C LYS A 2 -39.91 52.83 -20.47
N PRO A 3 -40.27 53.18 -19.22
CA PRO A 3 -39.38 53.41 -18.05
C PRO A 3 -40.05 53.00 -16.70
N SER A 4 -39.63 53.27 -15.45
CA SER A 4 -38.85 54.35 -14.81
C SER A 4 -38.31 53.90 -13.44
N ALA A 5 -37.28 54.61 -12.97
CA ALA A 5 -36.71 54.60 -11.62
C ALA A 5 -37.13 55.86 -10.82
N LEU A 6 -37.00 55.82 -9.48
CA LEU A 6 -36.95 56.95 -8.51
C LEU A 6 -36.46 56.35 -7.18
N THR A 7 -35.28 56.57 -6.57
CA THR A 7 -34.48 57.73 -6.11
C THR A 7 -34.94 58.41 -4.80
N THR A 8 -34.01 58.45 -3.84
CA THR A 8 -33.72 59.50 -2.83
C THR A 8 -34.41 59.46 -1.45
N GLY A 9 -33.59 59.54 -0.40
CA GLY A 9 -34.01 59.88 0.97
C GLY A 9 -32.85 59.93 1.97
N CYS A 10 -31.96 60.92 1.83
CA CYS A 10 -30.90 61.26 2.78
C CYS A 10 -31.47 62.15 3.90
N CYS A 11 -31.17 61.89 5.17
CA CYS A 11 -31.26 62.89 6.24
C CYS A 11 -30.25 62.58 7.36
N ALA A 12 -29.32 63.51 7.56
CA ALA A 12 -28.37 63.58 8.65
C ALA A 12 -28.59 64.89 9.42
N VAL A 13 -28.77 64.83 10.74
CA VAL A 13 -28.61 65.91 11.76
C VAL A 13 -28.42 65.15 13.09
N LEU A 14 -27.31 65.07 13.84
CA LEU A 14 -26.30 65.99 14.43
C LEU A 14 -26.80 66.77 15.68
N VAL A 15 -26.12 66.52 16.83
CA VAL A 15 -25.72 67.48 17.91
C VAL A 15 -26.26 67.31 19.37
N LEU A 16 -25.31 66.88 20.24
CA LEU A 16 -24.86 67.31 21.60
C LEU A 16 -25.66 67.17 22.93
N ALA A 17 -24.92 66.56 23.90
CA ALA A 17 -24.69 66.88 25.33
C ALA A 17 -25.88 66.82 26.34
N GLY A 18 -25.76 66.31 27.57
CA GLY A 18 -24.65 65.83 28.41
C GLY A 18 -25.14 65.47 29.84
N CYS A 19 -24.21 65.04 30.71
CA CYS A 19 -24.31 64.68 32.14
C CYS A 19 -25.09 63.38 32.44
N GLY A 20 -24.59 62.36 33.15
CA GLY A 20 -23.42 62.17 34.00
C GLY A 20 -23.87 61.28 35.17
N SER A 21 -23.23 60.11 35.39
CA SER A 21 -23.04 59.48 36.71
C SER A 21 -22.27 58.16 36.59
N THR A 22 -21.38 58.00 37.55
CA THR A 22 -20.29 57.06 37.75
C THR A 22 -20.69 55.63 38.12
N ALA A 23 -20.06 54.63 37.49
CA ALA A 23 -19.55 53.41 38.13
C ALA A 23 -18.60 52.67 37.16
N PRO A 24 -17.40 52.21 37.58
CA PRO A 24 -16.57 51.39 36.72
C PRO A 24 -17.04 49.92 36.79
N PRO A 25 -17.46 49.27 35.70
CA PRO A 25 -17.51 47.82 35.69
C PRO A 25 -16.08 47.31 35.52
N THR A 26 -15.61 46.62 36.55
CA THR A 26 -14.45 45.75 36.55
C THR A 26 -14.33 44.96 35.25
N ALA A 27 -13.17 45.07 34.60
CA ALA A 27 -12.81 44.26 33.44
C ALA A 27 -12.80 42.78 33.82
N GLY A 28 -13.89 42.07 33.51
CA GLY A 28 -13.93 40.62 33.42
C GLY A 28 -13.55 40.21 32.00
N SER A 29 -12.27 39.95 31.75
CA SER A 29 -11.84 39.26 30.55
C SER A 29 -12.30 37.81 30.63
N SER A 30 -13.48 37.51 30.09
CA SER A 30 -13.88 36.13 29.81
C SER A 30 -12.92 35.58 28.75
N PRO A 31 -12.27 34.42 28.98
CA PRO A 31 -11.49 33.79 27.94
C PRO A 31 -12.44 33.41 26.79
N VAL A 32 -12.20 33.96 25.60
CA VAL A 32 -12.79 33.44 24.36
C VAL A 32 -12.19 32.05 24.19
N VAL A 33 -12.96 31.03 24.57
CA VAL A 33 -12.67 29.65 24.21
C VAL A 33 -12.78 29.60 22.68
N PRO A 34 -11.71 29.21 21.95
CA PRO A 34 -11.83 28.99 20.51
C PRO A 34 -12.98 28.01 20.30
N GLY A 35 -14.02 28.45 19.58
CA GLY A 35 -15.17 27.62 19.28
C GLY A 35 -14.66 26.30 18.71
N ALA A 36 -15.04 25.19 19.34
CA ALA A 36 -14.79 23.86 18.81
C ALA A 36 -15.34 23.85 17.39
N MET A 37 -14.45 23.84 16.40
CA MET A 37 -14.81 23.66 15.01
C MET A 37 -15.45 22.28 14.94
N GLN A 38 -16.79 22.26 14.95
CA GLN A 38 -17.56 21.05 14.77
C GLN A 38 -17.11 20.48 13.44
N ALA A 39 -16.37 19.37 13.47
CA ALA A 39 -15.99 18.64 12.27
C ALA A 39 -17.30 18.28 11.56
N GLN A 40 -17.56 18.94 10.42
CA GLN A 40 -18.70 18.57 9.59
C GLN A 40 -18.54 17.08 9.23
N PRO A 41 -19.59 16.26 9.38
CA PRO A 41 -19.51 14.85 9.02
C PRO A 41 -19.10 14.77 7.55
N GLN A 42 -17.88 14.28 7.29
CA GLN A 42 -17.41 14.06 5.93
C GLN A 42 -18.37 13.07 5.27
N SER A 43 -19.05 13.53 4.22
CA SER A 43 -19.98 12.70 3.44
C SER A 43 -19.21 11.48 2.90
N GLN A 44 -19.66 10.28 3.28
CA GLN A 44 -19.05 9.05 2.80
C GLN A 44 -19.22 8.92 1.29
N PRO A 45 -18.19 8.49 0.54
CA PRO A 45 -18.37 8.15 -0.87
C PRO A 45 -19.41 7.04 -1.01
N ALA A 46 -20.27 7.14 -2.03
CA ALA A 46 -21.19 6.06 -2.35
C ALA A 46 -20.39 4.76 -2.66
N PRO A 47 -20.94 3.58 -2.29
CA PRO A 47 -20.38 2.31 -2.70
C PRO A 47 -20.22 2.23 -4.22
N TYR A 48 -19.17 1.54 -4.67
CA TYR A 48 -18.99 1.24 -6.09
C TYR A 48 -20.19 0.48 -6.63
N LYS A 49 -20.72 0.93 -7.78
CA LYS A 49 -21.76 0.17 -8.49
C LYS A 49 -21.15 -1.01 -9.24
N ALA A 50 -21.95 -2.02 -9.53
CA ALA A 50 -21.48 -3.22 -10.22
C ALA A 50 -20.89 -2.90 -11.61
N GLU A 51 -21.53 -2.00 -12.34
CA GLU A 51 -21.10 -1.53 -13.66
C GLU A 51 -19.81 -0.72 -13.59
N GLU A 52 -19.62 0.03 -12.51
CA GLU A 52 -18.38 0.79 -12.26
C GLU A 52 -17.21 -0.18 -12.02
N ILE A 53 -17.42 -1.23 -11.22
CA ILE A 53 -16.42 -2.28 -10.98
C ILE A 53 -16.09 -3.00 -12.29
N GLU A 54 -17.10 -3.39 -13.08
CA GLU A 54 -16.88 -4.01 -14.40
C GLU A 54 -16.06 -3.11 -15.33
N ALA A 55 -16.37 -1.80 -15.39
CA ALA A 55 -15.59 -0.85 -16.16
C ALA A 55 -14.12 -0.81 -15.71
N MET A 56 -13.87 -0.82 -14.39
CA MET A 56 -12.51 -0.81 -13.83
C MET A 56 -11.71 -2.07 -14.19
N VAL A 57 -12.33 -3.26 -14.14
CA VAL A 57 -11.63 -4.53 -14.42
C VAL A 57 -11.61 -4.92 -15.90
N ALA A 58 -12.43 -4.28 -16.75
CA ALA A 58 -12.50 -4.52 -18.19
C ALA A 58 -11.15 -4.72 -18.89
N PRO A 59 -10.15 -3.83 -18.74
CA PRO A 59 -8.89 -3.97 -19.45
C PRO A 59 -7.99 -5.12 -18.93
N ILE A 60 -8.29 -5.73 -17.79
CA ILE A 60 -7.45 -6.77 -17.16
C ILE A 60 -8.18 -8.09 -16.94
N ALA A 61 -9.50 -8.15 -17.14
CA ALA A 61 -10.31 -9.32 -16.81
C ALA A 61 -9.95 -10.58 -17.62
N LEU A 62 -9.29 -10.44 -18.78
CA LEU A 62 -8.83 -11.58 -19.59
C LEU A 62 -7.37 -11.96 -19.32
N TYR A 63 -6.72 -11.37 -18.33
CA TYR A 63 -5.39 -11.80 -17.92
C TYR A 63 -5.45 -13.21 -17.32
N PRO A 64 -4.37 -14.01 -17.43
CA PRO A 64 -4.25 -15.27 -16.70
C PRO A 64 -4.50 -15.07 -15.21
N ASP A 65 -5.18 -16.02 -14.56
CA ASP A 65 -5.70 -15.85 -13.19
C ASP A 65 -4.63 -15.46 -12.18
N ALA A 66 -3.44 -16.05 -12.35
CA ALA A 66 -2.30 -15.80 -11.49
C ALA A 66 -1.74 -14.38 -11.69
N LEU A 67 -1.66 -13.90 -12.94
CA LEU A 67 -1.23 -12.54 -13.26
C LEU A 67 -2.27 -11.49 -12.83
N LEU A 68 -3.55 -11.76 -13.06
CA LEU A 68 -4.65 -10.93 -12.59
C LEU A 68 -4.58 -10.72 -11.08
N SER A 69 -4.29 -11.78 -10.32
CA SER A 69 -4.18 -11.69 -8.85
C SER A 69 -3.07 -10.72 -8.43
N GLN A 70 -1.92 -10.72 -9.10
CA GLN A 70 -0.81 -9.80 -8.86
C GLN A 70 -1.22 -8.36 -9.09
N VAL A 71 -1.90 -8.08 -10.21
CA VAL A 71 -2.40 -6.75 -10.55
C VAL A 71 -3.37 -6.23 -9.49
N LEU A 72 -4.30 -7.08 -9.05
CA LEU A 72 -5.27 -6.72 -8.00
C LEU A 72 -4.57 -6.42 -6.66
N MET A 73 -3.63 -7.27 -6.23
CA MET A 73 -2.85 -7.03 -5.00
C MET A 73 -2.02 -5.73 -5.09
N ALA A 74 -1.24 -5.57 -6.16
CA ALA A 74 -0.35 -4.43 -6.36
C ALA A 74 -1.11 -3.10 -6.51
N SER A 75 -2.33 -3.13 -7.07
CA SER A 75 -3.18 -1.93 -7.19
C SER A 75 -3.52 -1.30 -5.83
N THR A 76 -3.40 -2.06 -4.72
CA THR A 76 -3.60 -1.53 -3.37
C THR A 76 -2.44 -0.69 -2.84
N TYR A 77 -1.33 -0.63 -3.59
CA TYR A 77 -0.07 0.06 -3.28
C TYR A 77 0.35 1.05 -4.40
N PRO A 78 -0.49 2.05 -4.74
CA PRO A 78 -0.29 2.88 -5.92
C PRO A 78 1.03 3.68 -5.92
N LEU A 79 1.54 4.08 -4.75
CA LEU A 79 2.84 4.77 -4.68
C LEU A 79 4.00 3.85 -5.07
N GLU A 80 4.00 2.62 -4.56
CA GLU A 80 5.05 1.64 -4.89
C GLU A 80 4.97 1.24 -6.37
N VAL A 81 3.76 1.11 -6.92
CA VAL A 81 3.55 0.93 -8.37
C VAL A 81 4.17 2.06 -9.17
N ALA A 82 3.98 3.32 -8.77
CA ALA A 82 4.60 4.46 -9.45
C ALA A 82 6.14 4.41 -9.42
N LEU A 83 6.71 4.03 -8.27
CA LEU A 83 8.16 3.86 -8.10
C LEU A 83 8.71 2.73 -8.98
N ALA A 84 8.03 1.59 -8.98
CA ALA A 84 8.42 0.42 -9.75
C ALA A 84 8.26 0.65 -11.26
N ALA A 85 7.21 1.35 -11.70
CA ALA A 85 7.03 1.74 -13.10
C ALA A 85 8.17 2.65 -13.59
N ARG A 86 8.57 3.62 -12.76
CA ARG A 86 9.74 4.47 -13.06
C ARG A 86 11.03 3.64 -13.12
N TRP A 87 11.20 2.68 -12.22
CA TRP A 87 12.35 1.78 -12.21
C TRP A 87 12.43 0.97 -13.51
N VAL A 88 11.34 0.35 -13.95
CA VAL A 88 11.31 -0.44 -15.18
C VAL A 88 11.63 0.41 -16.41
N LYS A 89 11.08 1.63 -16.50
CA LYS A 89 11.40 2.59 -17.58
C LYS A 89 12.89 2.95 -17.62
N ALA A 90 13.55 3.01 -16.47
CA ALA A 90 14.98 3.27 -16.36
C ALA A 90 15.86 2.02 -16.65
N HIS A 91 15.28 0.82 -16.68
CA HIS A 91 15.99 -0.45 -16.88
C HIS A 91 15.38 -1.30 -18.02
N PRO A 92 15.26 -0.77 -19.25
CA PRO A 92 14.53 -1.43 -20.35
C PRO A 92 15.13 -2.78 -20.79
N GLY A 93 16.40 -3.04 -20.46
CA GLY A 93 17.12 -4.28 -20.75
C GLY A 93 16.93 -5.39 -19.71
N VAL A 94 16.34 -5.10 -18.55
CA VAL A 94 16.17 -6.06 -17.46
C VAL A 94 14.71 -6.51 -17.44
N LYS A 95 14.44 -7.79 -17.75
CA LYS A 95 13.08 -8.33 -17.93
C LYS A 95 12.89 -9.66 -17.22
N GLY A 96 11.63 -10.06 -17.03
CA GLY A 96 11.27 -11.34 -16.42
C GLY A 96 11.94 -11.55 -15.05
N ASP A 97 12.41 -12.76 -14.80
CA ASP A 97 13.08 -13.14 -13.56
C ASP A 97 14.28 -12.25 -13.18
N ALA A 98 15.01 -11.72 -14.17
CA ALA A 98 16.14 -10.83 -13.90
C ALA A 98 15.69 -9.49 -13.29
N ALA A 99 14.53 -8.98 -13.71
CA ALA A 99 13.96 -7.76 -13.16
C ALA A 99 13.54 -7.97 -11.70
N VAL A 100 12.86 -9.09 -11.42
CA VAL A 100 12.46 -9.45 -10.06
C VAL A 100 13.67 -9.57 -9.14
N LYS A 101 14.74 -10.23 -9.61
CA LYS A 101 16.00 -10.35 -8.86
C LYS A 101 16.64 -8.99 -8.57
N ALA A 102 16.58 -8.06 -9.52
CA ALA A 102 17.17 -6.74 -9.37
C ALA A 102 16.46 -5.88 -8.30
N VAL A 103 15.17 -6.09 -8.08
CA VAL A 103 14.36 -5.32 -7.12
C VAL A 103 14.11 -6.03 -5.79
N GLN A 104 14.80 -7.15 -5.52
CA GLN A 104 14.61 -7.94 -4.30
C GLN A 104 14.79 -7.10 -3.02
N ASN A 105 15.75 -6.17 -3.04
CA ASN A 105 16.10 -5.32 -1.91
C ASN A 105 15.28 -4.02 -1.83
N GLU A 106 14.40 -3.76 -2.79
CA GLU A 106 13.48 -2.63 -2.69
C GLU A 106 12.49 -2.85 -1.54
N SER A 107 11.99 -1.77 -0.95
CA SER A 107 11.05 -1.87 0.18
C SER A 107 9.60 -2.16 -0.24
N TRP A 108 9.36 -2.40 -1.53
CA TRP A 108 8.03 -2.59 -2.08
C TRP A 108 7.39 -3.91 -1.65
N ASP A 109 6.06 -3.97 -1.69
CA ASP A 109 5.31 -5.20 -1.50
C ASP A 109 5.70 -6.24 -2.57
N VAL A 110 5.60 -7.52 -2.19
CA VAL A 110 5.95 -8.65 -3.06
C VAL A 110 5.13 -8.67 -4.36
N SER A 111 3.87 -8.21 -4.33
CA SER A 111 3.04 -8.08 -5.54
C SER A 111 3.56 -7.02 -6.51
N VAL A 112 4.08 -5.90 -5.98
CA VAL A 112 4.70 -4.84 -6.80
C VAL A 112 6.04 -5.32 -7.37
N LYS A 113 6.85 -5.99 -6.55
CA LYS A 113 8.11 -6.63 -7.00
C LYS A 113 7.87 -7.67 -8.09
N SER A 114 6.81 -8.46 -8.00
CA SER A 114 6.44 -9.41 -9.06
C SER A 114 6.19 -8.70 -10.39
N LEU A 115 5.45 -7.59 -10.36
CA LEU A 115 5.03 -6.90 -11.58
C LEU A 115 6.17 -6.24 -12.37
N VAL A 116 7.38 -6.09 -11.80
CA VAL A 116 8.53 -5.61 -12.61
C VAL A 116 8.93 -6.61 -13.69
N ALA A 117 8.54 -7.88 -13.57
CA ALA A 117 8.68 -8.86 -14.64
C ALA A 117 7.78 -8.54 -15.85
N PHE A 118 6.73 -7.74 -15.66
CA PHE A 118 5.69 -7.40 -16.64
C PHE A 118 5.60 -5.89 -16.90
N PRO A 119 6.63 -5.27 -17.53
CA PRO A 119 6.64 -3.85 -17.88
C PRO A 119 5.37 -3.36 -18.59
N GLN A 120 4.83 -4.18 -19.49
CA GLN A 120 3.62 -3.87 -20.26
C GLN A 120 2.35 -3.71 -19.41
N ILE A 121 2.36 -4.17 -18.17
CA ILE A 121 1.28 -3.99 -17.19
C ILE A 121 1.65 -2.88 -16.21
N LEU A 122 2.87 -2.92 -15.71
CA LEU A 122 3.33 -2.00 -14.68
C LEU A 122 3.42 -0.56 -15.17
N GLU A 123 3.83 -0.33 -16.42
CA GLU A 123 3.90 1.00 -16.99
C GLU A 123 2.52 1.67 -17.12
N PRO A 124 1.48 1.03 -17.72
CA PRO A 124 0.13 1.59 -17.70
C PRO A 124 -0.41 1.84 -16.29
N MET A 125 -0.14 0.96 -15.32
CA MET A 125 -0.52 1.19 -13.93
C MET A 125 0.14 2.45 -13.36
N GLY A 126 1.44 2.64 -13.62
CA GLY A 126 2.19 3.83 -13.19
C GLY A 126 1.78 5.11 -13.92
N ASP A 127 1.36 5.02 -15.18
CA ASP A 127 0.90 6.16 -15.98
C ASP A 127 -0.57 6.54 -15.69
N LYS A 128 -1.35 5.60 -15.17
CA LYS A 128 -2.78 5.74 -14.85
C LYS A 128 -3.04 5.53 -13.35
N LEU A 129 -2.32 6.27 -12.50
CA LEU A 129 -2.43 6.13 -11.04
C LEU A 129 -3.86 6.32 -10.51
N ASP A 130 -4.67 7.18 -11.13
CA ASP A 130 -6.08 7.34 -10.74
C ASP A 130 -6.88 6.03 -10.93
N TRP A 131 -6.63 5.30 -12.02
CA TRP A 131 -7.25 4.00 -12.26
C TRP A 131 -6.68 2.94 -11.30
N THR A 132 -5.37 2.90 -11.13
CA THR A 132 -4.72 1.95 -10.20
C THR A 132 -5.22 2.13 -8.78
N GLN A 133 -5.31 3.36 -8.29
CA GLN A 133 -5.85 3.65 -6.96
C GLN A 133 -7.32 3.25 -6.85
N LYS A 134 -8.17 3.59 -7.83
CA LYS A 134 -9.59 3.18 -7.83
C LYS A 134 -9.76 1.67 -7.81
N LEU A 135 -8.98 0.94 -8.63
CA LEU A 135 -8.99 -0.51 -8.65
C LEU A 135 -8.60 -1.09 -7.29
N GLY A 136 -7.52 -0.56 -6.68
CA GLY A 136 -7.08 -0.96 -5.35
C GLY A 136 -8.12 -0.68 -4.27
N ASP A 137 -8.75 0.49 -4.30
CA ASP A 137 -9.82 0.85 -3.37
C ASP A 137 -11.04 -0.07 -3.51
N ALA A 138 -11.45 -0.36 -4.76
CA ALA A 138 -12.55 -1.29 -5.03
C ALA A 138 -12.21 -2.70 -4.53
N PHE A 139 -10.98 -3.16 -4.76
CA PHE A 139 -10.53 -4.47 -4.31
C PHE A 139 -10.50 -4.56 -2.78
N LEU A 140 -9.96 -3.56 -2.07
CA LEU A 140 -9.94 -3.54 -0.62
C LEU A 140 -11.34 -3.51 0.01
N ALA A 141 -12.26 -2.75 -0.59
CA ALA A 141 -13.62 -2.64 -0.09
C ALA A 141 -14.48 -3.87 -0.41
N ARG A 142 -14.32 -4.46 -1.60
CA ARG A 142 -15.27 -5.42 -2.20
C ARG A 142 -14.60 -6.52 -3.05
N GLN A 143 -13.60 -7.24 -2.51
CA GLN A 143 -12.85 -8.28 -3.24
C GLN A 143 -13.73 -9.25 -4.05
N LYS A 144 -14.80 -9.78 -3.44
CA LYS A 144 -15.70 -10.72 -4.12
C LYS A 144 -16.39 -10.08 -5.32
N ASP A 145 -16.90 -8.87 -5.21
CA ASP A 145 -17.61 -8.21 -6.31
C ASP A 145 -16.67 -7.89 -7.48
N VAL A 146 -15.40 -7.57 -7.18
CA VAL A 146 -14.34 -7.39 -8.19
C VAL A 146 -14.10 -8.69 -8.97
N LEU A 147 -13.98 -9.82 -8.29
CA LEU A 147 -13.77 -11.12 -8.94
C LEU A 147 -15.02 -11.59 -9.69
N ASP A 148 -16.21 -11.38 -9.13
CA ASP A 148 -17.46 -11.69 -9.80
C ASP A 148 -17.64 -10.84 -11.07
N ALA A 149 -17.21 -9.57 -11.07
CA ALA A 149 -17.18 -8.72 -12.26
C ALA A 149 -16.23 -9.27 -13.34
N VAL A 150 -15.05 -9.74 -12.95
CA VAL A 150 -14.13 -10.41 -13.89
C VAL A 150 -14.78 -11.64 -14.52
N GLN A 151 -15.45 -12.48 -13.72
CA GLN A 151 -16.12 -13.68 -14.24
C GLN A 151 -17.26 -13.33 -15.21
N ARG A 152 -18.05 -12.29 -14.94
CA ARG A 152 -19.08 -11.81 -15.87
C ARG A 152 -18.48 -11.36 -17.21
N LEU A 153 -17.35 -10.65 -17.17
CA LEU A 153 -16.65 -10.21 -18.39
C LEU A 153 -16.02 -11.39 -19.16
N ARG A 154 -15.44 -12.37 -18.46
CA ARG A 154 -14.91 -13.58 -19.11
C ARG A 154 -16.01 -14.39 -19.79
N ALA A 155 -17.17 -14.53 -19.15
CA ALA A 155 -18.34 -15.16 -19.75
C ALA A 155 -18.80 -14.41 -21.01
N ARG A 156 -18.87 -13.07 -20.98
CA ARG A 156 -19.18 -12.26 -22.18
C ARG A 156 -18.16 -12.47 -23.29
N ALA A 157 -16.87 -12.48 -22.98
CA ALA A 157 -15.82 -12.70 -23.98
C ALA A 157 -15.87 -14.11 -24.59
N GLN A 158 -16.26 -15.13 -23.82
CA GLN A 158 -16.53 -16.47 -24.36
C GLN A 158 -17.75 -16.47 -25.28
N GLN A 159 -18.86 -15.87 -24.85
CA GLN A 159 -20.10 -15.79 -25.62
C GLN A 159 -19.90 -15.03 -26.94
N ALA A 160 -19.07 -13.97 -26.93
CA ALA A 160 -18.68 -13.22 -28.12
C ALA A 160 -17.66 -13.99 -29.00
N GLY A 161 -17.14 -15.13 -28.55
CA GLY A 161 -16.22 -15.97 -29.32
C GLY A 161 -14.77 -15.46 -29.36
N HIS A 162 -14.40 -14.51 -28.50
CA HIS A 162 -13.06 -13.93 -28.44
C HIS A 162 -12.16 -14.60 -27.38
N LEU A 163 -12.74 -15.21 -26.34
CA LEU A 163 -11.99 -15.93 -25.31
C LEU A 163 -11.91 -17.43 -25.63
N LYS A 164 -10.74 -17.88 -26.11
CA LYS A 164 -10.47 -19.26 -26.55
C LYS A 164 -9.11 -19.74 -26.08
N SER A 165 -8.96 -21.07 -25.95
CA SER A 165 -7.66 -21.72 -25.77
C SER A 165 -6.82 -21.61 -27.05
N GLY A 166 -5.50 -21.58 -26.89
CA GLY A 166 -4.54 -21.48 -27.97
C GLY A 166 -3.10 -21.59 -27.47
N PRO A 167 -2.10 -21.25 -28.30
CA PRO A 167 -0.68 -21.35 -27.94
C PRO A 167 -0.25 -20.48 -26.75
N GLN A 168 -0.98 -19.40 -26.47
CA GLN A 168 -0.66 -18.44 -25.41
C GLN A 168 -1.36 -18.76 -24.08
N GLN A 169 -2.56 -19.34 -24.13
CA GLN A 169 -3.39 -19.58 -22.95
C GLN A 169 -4.29 -20.83 -23.11
N THR A 170 -4.66 -21.41 -21.98
CA THR A 170 -5.71 -22.41 -21.84
C THR A 170 -6.91 -21.78 -21.14
N VAL A 171 -8.10 -21.93 -21.73
CA VAL A 171 -9.37 -21.49 -21.16
C VAL A 171 -10.16 -22.72 -20.72
N THR A 172 -10.47 -22.81 -19.43
CA THR A 172 -11.24 -23.91 -18.84
C THR A 172 -12.54 -23.36 -18.25
N VAL A 173 -13.65 -24.02 -18.54
CA VAL A 173 -14.97 -23.67 -18.00
C VAL A 173 -15.40 -24.77 -17.04
N GLU A 174 -15.60 -24.40 -15.79
CA GLU A 174 -16.00 -25.31 -14.72
C GLU A 174 -17.32 -24.85 -14.13
N THR A 175 -18.13 -25.80 -13.64
CA THR A 175 -19.28 -25.48 -12.81
C THR A 175 -18.90 -25.75 -11.36
N ALA A 176 -18.99 -24.76 -10.49
CA ALA A 176 -18.54 -24.87 -9.11
C ALA A 176 -19.52 -24.27 -8.09
N GLY A 177 -19.43 -24.78 -6.86
CA GLY A 177 -20.23 -24.35 -5.73
C GLY A 177 -21.66 -24.91 -5.72
N ALA A 178 -22.34 -24.75 -4.57
CA ALA A 178 -23.72 -25.20 -4.38
C ALA A 178 -24.73 -24.49 -5.31
N ALA A 179 -24.37 -23.29 -5.81
CA ALA A 179 -25.18 -22.48 -6.72
C ALA A 179 -24.87 -22.73 -8.21
N GLN A 180 -24.04 -23.74 -8.56
CA GLN A 180 -23.68 -24.09 -9.94
C GLN A 180 -23.15 -22.88 -10.74
N GLN A 181 -22.25 -22.09 -10.15
CA GLN A 181 -21.67 -20.94 -10.83
C GLN A 181 -20.67 -21.40 -11.88
N THR A 182 -20.78 -20.85 -13.09
CA THR A 182 -19.81 -21.06 -14.15
C THR A 182 -18.55 -20.24 -13.87
N ILE A 183 -17.42 -20.92 -13.69
CA ILE A 183 -16.09 -20.32 -13.51
C ILE A 183 -15.32 -20.50 -14.81
N VAL A 184 -14.87 -19.39 -15.38
CA VAL A 184 -13.95 -19.35 -16.52
C VAL A 184 -12.54 -19.10 -15.99
N ARG A 185 -11.67 -20.10 -16.08
CA ARG A 185 -10.25 -20.03 -15.71
C ARG A 185 -9.40 -19.74 -16.94
N ILE A 186 -8.39 -18.89 -16.76
CA ILE A 186 -7.41 -18.57 -17.80
C ILE A 186 -6.03 -18.88 -17.23
N GLU A 187 -5.34 -19.82 -17.85
CA GLU A 187 -3.99 -20.24 -17.46
C GLU A 187 -3.03 -20.09 -18.64
N PRO A 188 -1.74 -19.82 -18.40
CA PRO A 188 -0.75 -19.89 -19.47
C PRO A 188 -0.73 -21.30 -20.08
N ALA A 189 -0.67 -21.40 -21.41
CA ALA A 189 -0.56 -22.71 -22.06
C ALA A 189 0.78 -23.39 -21.75
N ASN A 190 1.84 -22.59 -21.60
CA ASN A 190 3.11 -23.00 -21.03
C ASN A 190 3.26 -22.35 -19.64
N PRO A 191 3.36 -23.11 -18.54
CA PRO A 191 3.52 -22.57 -17.19
C PRO A 191 4.76 -21.68 -17.01
N GLU A 192 5.78 -21.83 -17.84
CA GLU A 192 7.02 -21.05 -17.79
C GLU A 192 6.91 -19.68 -18.48
N VAL A 193 5.96 -19.53 -19.41
CA VAL A 193 5.85 -18.37 -20.28
C VAL A 193 4.47 -17.75 -20.20
N ILE A 194 4.41 -16.50 -19.76
CA ILE A 194 3.17 -15.74 -19.65
C ILE A 194 3.09 -14.75 -20.80
N TYR A 195 2.02 -14.85 -21.58
CA TYR A 195 1.65 -13.86 -22.58
C TYR A 195 0.62 -12.91 -21.96
N VAL A 196 0.84 -11.61 -22.09
CA VAL A 196 -0.11 -10.59 -21.62
C VAL A 196 -1.02 -10.20 -22.77
N PRO A 197 -2.34 -10.47 -22.69
CA PRO A 197 -3.26 -10.08 -23.74
C PRO A 197 -3.46 -8.56 -23.72
N VAL A 198 -3.63 -7.97 -24.90
CA VAL A 198 -4.17 -6.61 -25.06
C VAL A 198 -5.38 -6.66 -25.97
N TYR A 199 -6.39 -5.88 -25.63
CA TYR A 199 -7.65 -5.90 -26.35
C TYR A 199 -8.41 -4.59 -26.11
N ASP A 200 -9.36 -4.29 -27.01
CA ASP A 200 -10.37 -3.27 -26.79
C ASP A 200 -11.58 -3.91 -26.09
N PRO A 201 -11.92 -3.51 -24.84
CA PRO A 201 -13.11 -4.00 -24.16
C PRO A 201 -14.42 -3.85 -24.95
N ALA A 202 -14.57 -2.81 -25.77
CA ALA A 202 -15.78 -2.64 -26.58
C ALA A 202 -15.93 -3.73 -27.64
N ILE A 203 -14.82 -4.25 -28.17
CA ILE A 203 -14.82 -5.31 -29.17
C ILE A 203 -15.00 -6.67 -28.48
N VAL A 204 -14.13 -6.98 -27.52
CA VAL A 204 -13.99 -8.34 -26.99
C VAL A 204 -15.18 -8.80 -26.15
N TYR A 205 -15.92 -7.89 -25.54
CA TYR A 205 -17.12 -8.21 -24.78
C TYR A 205 -18.43 -8.19 -25.59
N GLY A 206 -18.36 -8.03 -26.92
CA GLY A 206 -19.55 -7.98 -27.77
C GLY A 206 -20.32 -6.66 -27.68
N GLY A 207 -19.63 -5.56 -27.40
CA GLY A 207 -20.21 -4.23 -27.18
C GLY A 207 -20.18 -3.80 -25.71
N TRP A 208 -19.91 -2.51 -25.48
CA TRP A 208 -19.91 -1.93 -24.13
C TRP A 208 -21.26 -1.27 -23.81
N GLY A 209 -22.06 -1.90 -22.94
CA GLY A 209 -23.44 -1.49 -22.67
C GLY A 209 -23.65 -0.40 -21.61
N TYR A 210 -22.59 0.04 -20.92
CA TYR A 210 -22.72 0.95 -19.77
C TYR A 210 -22.41 2.41 -20.14
N ALA A 211 -23.44 3.16 -20.56
CA ALA A 211 -23.28 4.57 -20.93
C ALA A 211 -22.75 5.46 -19.79
N GLY A 212 -23.12 5.16 -18.54
CA GLY A 212 -22.67 5.91 -17.35
C GLY A 212 -21.28 5.51 -16.83
N TYR A 213 -20.71 4.42 -17.33
CA TYR A 213 -19.44 3.86 -16.88
C TYR A 213 -18.61 3.40 -18.08
N PRO A 214 -17.92 4.33 -18.77
CA PRO A 214 -17.07 3.98 -19.90
C PRO A 214 -15.93 3.07 -19.42
N TYR A 215 -15.54 2.11 -20.27
CA TYR A 215 -14.42 1.23 -19.99
C TYR A 215 -13.09 2.00 -20.01
N TYR A 216 -12.11 1.47 -19.27
CA TYR A 216 -10.74 1.94 -19.39
C TYR A 216 -10.06 1.23 -20.55
N TYR A 217 -9.37 1.99 -21.38
CA TYR A 217 -8.55 1.48 -22.47
C TYR A 217 -7.28 2.31 -22.58
N TRP A 218 -6.15 1.62 -22.69
CA TRP A 218 -4.86 2.22 -23.01
C TRP A 218 -4.31 1.52 -24.25
N PRO A 219 -3.89 2.28 -25.28
CA PRO A 219 -3.27 1.69 -26.45
C PRO A 219 -2.04 0.84 -26.06
N PRO A 220 -1.83 -0.32 -26.70
CA PRO A 220 -0.64 -1.13 -26.46
C PRO A 220 0.62 -0.33 -26.74
N TYR A 221 1.62 -0.46 -25.87
CA TYR A 221 2.95 0.08 -26.14
C TYR A 221 3.64 -0.80 -27.18
N GLY A 222 3.95 -0.22 -28.33
CA GLY A 222 4.47 -0.97 -29.50
C GLY A 222 5.73 -1.78 -29.23
N ALA A 223 6.52 -1.43 -28.21
CA ALA A 223 7.68 -2.19 -27.77
C ALA A 223 7.35 -3.61 -27.25
N TYR A 224 6.13 -3.85 -26.77
CA TYR A 224 5.71 -5.12 -26.19
C TYR A 224 4.76 -5.93 -27.08
N TYR A 225 4.21 -5.31 -28.12
CA TYR A 225 3.21 -5.89 -29.02
C TYR A 225 3.65 -5.73 -30.49
N PRO A 226 4.73 -6.42 -30.92
CA PRO A 226 5.26 -6.27 -32.27
C PRO A 226 4.30 -6.85 -33.31
N GLY A 227 3.77 -5.99 -34.19
CA GLY A 227 3.00 -6.42 -35.38
C GLY A 227 1.50 -6.64 -35.16
N ASP A 228 0.97 -6.33 -33.98
CA ASP A 228 -0.40 -6.66 -33.63
C ASP A 228 -1.38 -5.49 -33.88
N ALA A 229 -2.37 -5.74 -34.75
CA ALA A 229 -3.58 -4.94 -34.84
C ALA A 229 -4.67 -5.61 -33.99
N VAL A 230 -5.16 -4.93 -32.96
CA VAL A 230 -6.27 -5.37 -32.07
C VAL A 230 -7.61 -5.54 -32.83
N GLY A 231 -7.63 -5.32 -34.14
CA GLY A 231 -8.81 -5.24 -35.00
C GLY A 231 -9.70 -6.48 -35.08
N SER A 232 -9.32 -7.62 -34.50
CA SER A 232 -10.12 -8.85 -34.47
C SER A 232 -10.37 -9.43 -33.06
N GLY A 233 -9.98 -8.75 -31.98
CA GLY A 233 -10.27 -9.16 -30.61
C GLY A 233 -9.09 -9.03 -29.66
N ILE A 234 -8.40 -10.14 -29.41
CA ILE A 234 -7.26 -10.21 -28.48
C ILE A 234 -5.96 -10.30 -29.27
N ALA A 235 -5.03 -9.42 -28.94
CA ALA A 235 -3.65 -9.45 -29.40
C ALA A 235 -2.71 -9.83 -28.25
N TRP A 236 -1.52 -10.32 -28.56
CA TRP A 236 -0.66 -10.98 -27.56
C TRP A 236 0.70 -10.31 -27.50
N GLY A 237 1.08 -9.87 -26.30
CA GLY A 237 2.41 -9.32 -26.08
C GLY A 237 3.49 -10.38 -26.22
N ILE A 238 4.75 -9.95 -26.18
CA ILE A 238 5.89 -10.86 -26.08
C ILE A 238 5.71 -11.82 -24.89
N GLY A 239 5.97 -13.11 -25.11
CA GLY A 239 5.96 -14.11 -24.04
C GLY A 239 7.09 -13.85 -23.05
N LEU A 240 6.76 -13.74 -21.77
CA LEU A 240 7.73 -13.48 -20.70
C LEU A 240 7.98 -14.74 -19.89
N ALA A 241 9.25 -15.13 -19.77
CA ALA A 241 9.69 -16.09 -18.77
C ALA A 241 9.60 -15.42 -17.39
N ALA A 242 8.50 -15.66 -16.69
CA ALA A 242 8.13 -14.98 -15.45
C ALA A 242 7.42 -15.90 -14.45
N ALA A 243 7.60 -17.22 -14.58
CA ALA A 243 6.97 -18.19 -13.70
C ALA A 243 7.37 -18.00 -12.23
N VAL A 244 8.62 -17.59 -11.96
CA VAL A 244 9.08 -17.33 -10.58
C VAL A 244 8.57 -16.01 -10.02
N ALA A 245 8.08 -15.11 -10.90
CA ALA A 245 7.45 -13.87 -10.48
C ALA A 245 6.03 -14.11 -9.96
N ILE A 246 5.40 -15.23 -10.28
CA ILE A 246 4.03 -15.53 -9.88
C ILE A 246 3.98 -16.29 -8.55
N PHE A 247 3.21 -15.78 -7.59
CA PHE A 247 3.06 -16.41 -6.27
C PHE A 247 1.61 -16.48 -5.79
N GLY A 248 0.64 -16.00 -6.56
CA GLY A 248 -0.77 -15.98 -6.15
C GLY A 248 -1.72 -16.35 -7.27
N ASN A 249 -2.96 -16.64 -6.90
CA ASN A 249 -4.03 -16.98 -7.84
C ASN A 249 -5.39 -16.50 -7.30
N CYS A 250 -6.33 -16.20 -8.19
CA CYS A 250 -7.68 -15.80 -7.80
C CYS A 250 -8.45 -16.99 -7.19
N ASP A 251 -9.01 -16.81 -6.00
CA ASP A 251 -9.90 -17.80 -5.37
C ASP A 251 -11.33 -17.55 -5.83
N TRP A 252 -11.69 -18.14 -6.97
CA TRP A 252 -13.02 -17.98 -7.58
C TRP A 252 -14.17 -18.55 -6.72
N ASN A 253 -13.88 -19.53 -5.84
CA ASN A 253 -14.92 -20.21 -5.06
C ASN A 253 -15.28 -19.43 -3.78
N ASN A 254 -14.27 -18.90 -3.07
CA ASN A 254 -14.49 -18.21 -1.80
C ASN A 254 -14.31 -16.69 -1.90
N GLY A 255 -13.93 -16.18 -3.07
CA GLY A 255 -13.49 -14.82 -3.27
C GLY A 255 -12.11 -14.55 -2.68
N GLY A 256 -11.46 -13.48 -3.14
CA GLY A 256 -10.11 -13.08 -2.73
C GLY A 256 -8.99 -13.74 -3.52
N VAL A 257 -7.78 -13.70 -2.96
CA VAL A 257 -6.56 -14.20 -3.61
C VAL A 257 -5.89 -15.22 -2.70
N HIS A 258 -5.53 -16.36 -3.28
CA HIS A 258 -4.67 -17.36 -2.65
C HIS A 258 -3.20 -17.02 -2.92
N VAL A 259 -2.34 -17.23 -1.94
CA VAL A 259 -0.92 -16.90 -1.92
C VAL A 259 -0.12 -18.15 -1.57
N GLU A 260 0.78 -18.51 -2.47
CA GLU A 260 1.77 -19.56 -2.29
C GLU A 260 3.02 -18.97 -1.63
N HIS A 261 3.09 -19.02 -0.30
CA HIS A 261 4.16 -18.36 0.48
C HIS A 261 5.57 -18.75 0.03
N HIS A 262 5.78 -20.01 -0.35
CA HIS A 262 7.09 -20.49 -0.81
C HIS A 262 7.54 -19.79 -2.09
N LYS A 263 6.61 -19.49 -3.02
CA LYS A 263 6.90 -18.69 -4.21
C LYS A 263 7.12 -17.22 -3.86
N ALA A 264 6.33 -16.68 -2.93
CA ALA A 264 6.50 -15.30 -2.45
C ALA A 264 7.88 -15.09 -1.79
N THR A 265 8.36 -16.03 -0.98
CA THR A 265 9.69 -15.97 -0.36
C THR A 265 10.84 -16.06 -1.38
N ASN A 266 10.62 -16.68 -2.54
CA ASN A 266 11.61 -16.68 -3.62
C ASN A 266 11.73 -15.31 -4.32
N ILE A 267 10.65 -14.53 -4.33
CA ILE A 267 10.60 -13.17 -4.87
C ILE A 267 11.19 -12.18 -3.85
N ASP A 268 10.78 -12.29 -2.60
CA ASP A 268 11.28 -11.46 -1.50
C ASP A 268 11.70 -12.33 -0.32
N ARG A 269 13.01 -12.37 -0.05
CA ARG A 269 13.57 -13.16 1.06
C ARG A 269 13.14 -12.65 2.44
N ASN A 270 12.67 -11.41 2.52
CA ASN A 270 12.15 -10.80 3.74
C ASN A 270 10.63 -10.98 3.88
N PHE A 271 9.99 -11.76 2.99
CA PHE A 271 8.56 -12.02 3.02
C PHE A 271 8.14 -12.72 4.31
N ASP A 272 7.28 -12.06 5.08
CA ASP A 272 6.73 -12.60 6.32
C ASP A 272 5.54 -13.53 6.04
N ALA A 273 5.85 -14.80 5.80
CA ALA A 273 4.84 -15.84 5.54
C ALA A 273 3.87 -16.06 6.73
N SER A 274 4.24 -15.66 7.95
CA SER A 274 3.40 -15.86 9.14
C SER A 274 2.11 -15.02 9.11
N LYS A 275 2.12 -13.94 8.33
CA LYS A 275 0.97 -13.05 8.15
C LYS A 275 -0.14 -13.63 7.27
N PHE A 276 0.15 -14.69 6.53
CA PHE A 276 -0.76 -15.27 5.56
C PHE A 276 -1.31 -16.61 6.07
N GLN A 277 -2.08 -16.53 7.15
CA GLN A 277 -2.73 -17.71 7.71
C GLN A 277 -3.74 -18.29 6.70
N GLY A 278 -3.59 -19.57 6.37
CA GLY A 278 -4.46 -20.27 5.42
C GLY A 278 -4.20 -19.96 3.95
N GLY A 279 -3.05 -19.34 3.62
CA GLY A 279 -2.70 -19.05 2.22
C GLY A 279 -3.57 -17.98 1.57
N ARG A 280 -4.26 -17.15 2.35
CA ARG A 280 -5.07 -16.04 1.82
C ARG A 280 -4.29 -14.74 1.88
N TRP A 281 -4.32 -13.97 0.79
CA TRP A 281 -3.72 -12.65 0.75
C TRP A 281 -4.35 -11.70 1.78
N GLN A 282 -3.52 -10.88 2.40
CA GLN A 282 -3.94 -9.82 3.31
C GLN A 282 -3.24 -8.51 2.97
N HIS A 283 -4.00 -7.42 2.95
CA HIS A 283 -3.45 -6.09 2.70
C HIS A 283 -2.61 -5.61 3.89
N ASP A 284 -1.35 -5.29 3.63
CA ASP A 284 -0.48 -4.61 4.58
C ASP A 284 -0.48 -3.08 4.34
N ALA A 285 -1.10 -2.33 5.24
CA ALA A 285 -1.23 -0.87 5.13
C ALA A 285 0.11 -0.12 5.10
N ARG A 286 1.21 -0.73 5.57
CA ARG A 286 2.54 -0.08 5.59
C ARG A 286 3.05 0.18 4.17
N HIS A 287 2.75 -0.72 3.23
CA HIS A 287 3.12 -0.59 1.81
C HIS A 287 2.27 0.43 1.06
N ARG A 288 1.16 0.89 1.64
CA ARG A 288 0.33 1.94 1.02
C ARG A 288 0.92 3.34 1.19
N GLN A 289 1.94 3.50 2.04
CA GLN A 289 2.76 4.72 2.17
C GLN A 289 1.93 6.00 2.36
N GLY A 290 0.86 5.92 3.16
CA GLY A 290 0.01 7.07 3.49
C GLY A 290 -0.99 7.47 2.40
N VAL A 291 -1.07 6.76 1.27
CA VAL A 291 -2.13 7.02 0.27
C VAL A 291 -3.48 6.73 0.89
N ALA A 292 -4.36 7.74 0.89
CA ALA A 292 -5.65 7.67 1.55
C ALA A 292 -6.52 6.52 1.03
N TYR A 293 -7.29 5.91 1.93
CA TYR A 293 -8.38 5.02 1.57
C TYR A 293 -9.62 5.83 1.20
N ARG A 294 -10.33 5.40 0.15
CA ARG A 294 -11.56 6.04 -0.33
C ARG A 294 -12.62 6.17 0.77
N ASP A 295 -13.01 5.05 1.36
CA ASP A 295 -14.12 4.99 2.30
C ASP A 295 -13.65 4.80 3.75
N HIS A 296 -14.53 5.14 4.70
CA HIS A 296 -14.24 5.06 6.12
C HIS A 296 -14.10 3.63 6.63
N ALA A 297 -14.90 2.67 6.14
CA ALA A 297 -14.83 1.30 6.60
C ALA A 297 -13.46 0.68 6.27
N THR A 298 -12.95 0.91 5.05
CA THR A 298 -11.61 0.49 4.63
C THR A 298 -10.53 1.21 5.45
N ARG A 299 -10.70 2.52 5.72
CA ARG A 299 -9.78 3.30 6.56
C ARG A 299 -9.76 2.84 8.01
N GLU A 300 -10.90 2.49 8.60
CA GLU A 300 -10.96 1.96 9.96
C GLU A 300 -10.32 0.59 10.07
N LYS A 301 -10.53 -0.25 9.05
CA LYS A 301 -9.97 -1.59 8.97
C LYS A 301 -8.45 -1.59 8.83
N PHE A 302 -7.89 -0.72 7.99
CA PHE A 302 -6.46 -0.76 7.64
C PHE A 302 -5.64 0.43 8.13
N GLY A 303 -6.27 1.57 8.42
CA GLY A 303 -5.58 2.79 8.87
C GLY A 303 -5.01 2.68 10.29
N ARG A 304 -5.62 1.88 11.18
CA ARG A 304 -5.13 1.65 12.55
C ARG A 304 -3.72 1.05 12.58
N SER A 305 -3.39 0.23 11.58
CA SER A 305 -2.09 -0.43 11.43
C SER A 305 -0.91 0.54 11.26
N THR A 306 -1.16 1.75 10.76
CA THR A 306 -0.12 2.79 10.61
C THR A 306 0.07 3.63 11.86
N ALA A 307 -1.01 3.88 12.61
CA ALA A 307 -0.97 4.63 13.87
C ALA A 307 -0.29 3.81 14.98
N ASP A 308 -0.51 2.50 15.02
CA ASP A 308 0.02 1.65 16.09
C ASP A 308 1.54 1.41 16.05
N ALA A 309 2.19 1.59 14.89
CA ALA A 309 3.64 1.42 14.77
C ALA A 309 4.43 2.70 15.09
N ALA A 310 3.90 3.87 14.74
CA ALA A 310 4.58 5.16 14.95
C ALA A 310 4.23 5.84 16.28
N VAL A 311 3.02 5.62 16.82
CA VAL A 311 2.54 6.30 18.04
C VAL A 311 2.92 5.53 19.31
N ARG A 312 3.03 4.21 19.26
CA ARG A 312 3.36 3.43 20.47
C ARG A 312 4.81 3.60 20.96
N ASP A 313 5.74 3.92 20.07
CA ASP A 313 7.15 4.20 20.43
C ASP A 313 7.37 5.64 20.93
N GLY A 314 6.52 6.59 20.51
CA GLY A 314 6.61 7.99 20.95
C GLY A 314 5.97 8.29 22.32
N PHE A 315 5.02 7.46 22.76
CA PHE A 315 4.25 7.67 24.00
C PHE A 315 4.63 6.73 25.15
N ARG A 316 5.55 5.76 24.95
CA ARG A 316 6.20 5.03 26.04
C ARG A 316 7.40 5.82 26.55
N GLY A 317 7.08 6.81 27.39
CA GLY A 317 7.94 7.48 28.35
C GLY A 317 9.45 7.33 28.17
N ARG A 318 10.05 8.40 27.64
CA ARG A 318 11.40 8.84 28.04
C ARG A 318 11.35 9.29 29.50
N ASP A 319 11.10 8.37 30.43
CA ASP A 319 11.27 8.55 31.87
C ASP A 319 12.56 7.84 32.30
N ALA A 320 13.66 8.25 31.68
CA ALA A 320 15.01 7.88 32.08
C ALA A 320 15.79 9.15 32.41
N ALA A 321 15.30 9.93 33.38
CA ALA A 321 16.09 10.93 34.10
C ALA A 321 15.31 11.49 35.30
N GLY A 322 15.70 11.06 36.51
CA GLY A 322 15.53 11.85 37.73
C GLY A 322 14.34 11.46 38.60
N GLY A 323 14.62 10.87 39.77
CA GLY A 323 13.62 10.67 40.81
C GLY A 323 13.96 9.53 41.75
N ARG A 324 15.03 9.69 42.55
CA ARG A 324 15.08 9.01 43.85
C ARG A 324 14.09 9.75 44.74
N ASP A 325 13.09 9.07 45.28
CA ASP A 325 12.54 9.41 46.60
C ASP A 325 11.80 8.21 47.20
N ASN A 326 12.14 7.94 48.46
CA ASN A 326 11.58 6.91 49.31
C ASN A 326 10.15 7.26 49.76
N GLY A 327 9.35 6.21 50.01
CA GLY A 327 7.91 6.28 50.24
C GLY A 327 7.42 6.64 51.64
N PHE A 328 6.11 6.45 51.85
CA PHE A 328 5.50 6.18 53.15
C PHE A 328 4.12 5.49 53.03
N GLN A 329 3.81 4.70 54.06
CA GLN A 329 2.50 4.27 54.59
C GLN A 329 1.91 2.91 54.16
N GLY A 330 2.41 1.86 54.82
CA GLY A 330 1.72 0.59 55.03
C GLY A 330 2.11 0.03 56.40
N VAL A 331 1.15 -0.07 57.31
CA VAL A 331 1.28 -0.48 58.72
C VAL A 331 1.38 -2.02 58.82
N ASP A 332 2.07 -2.48 59.87
CA ASP A 332 1.94 -3.75 60.59
C ASP A 332 3.13 -4.73 60.63
N ARG A 333 3.43 -5.12 61.89
CA ARG A 333 4.32 -6.19 62.40
C ARG A 333 5.81 -5.90 62.58
N GLY A 334 6.11 -5.41 63.79
CA GLY A 334 6.77 -6.22 64.83
C GLY A 334 8.23 -6.64 64.63
N GLY A 335 9.11 -6.09 65.46
CA GLY A 335 10.28 -6.83 65.95
C GLY A 335 11.65 -6.18 65.72
N SER A 336 12.31 -5.87 66.84
CA SER A 336 13.76 -5.86 67.03
C SER A 336 14.58 -4.66 66.55
N ALA A 337 14.82 -3.77 67.53
CA ALA A 337 16.06 -3.09 67.89
C ALA A 337 17.26 -3.15 66.91
N VAL A 338 17.85 -1.98 66.64
CA VAL A 338 19.14 -1.56 67.23
C VAL A 338 19.52 -0.16 66.73
N GLN A 339 19.82 0.68 67.72
CA GLN A 339 20.45 2.00 67.71
C GLN A 339 21.64 2.13 66.74
N ARG A 340 21.75 3.25 66.00
CA ARG A 340 23.02 3.99 65.89
C ARG A 340 22.91 5.39 65.28
N ASN A 341 22.96 6.35 66.20
CA ASN A 341 23.71 7.61 66.25
C ASN A 341 24.34 8.18 64.96
N THR A 342 23.96 9.42 64.69
CA THR A 342 24.65 10.46 63.92
C THR A 342 26.12 10.65 64.32
N SER A 343 27.00 10.87 63.34
CA SER A 343 28.20 11.71 63.53
C SER A 343 28.74 12.26 62.20
N ARG A 344 29.13 13.53 62.29
CA ARG A 344 29.62 14.48 61.28
C ARG A 344 31.11 14.26 60.93
N GLY A 345 31.55 14.94 59.88
CA GLY A 345 32.96 15.30 59.60
C GLY A 345 33.38 14.85 58.20
N ASN A 346 33.48 15.71 57.17
CA ASN A 346 34.38 16.84 56.92
C ASN A 346 35.85 16.47 56.67
N ALA A 347 36.41 17.15 55.65
CA ALA A 347 37.82 17.29 55.26
C ALA A 347 38.44 16.11 54.48
N SER A 348 39.40 16.27 53.57
CA SER A 348 39.91 17.36 52.72
C SER A 348 41.06 16.75 51.90
N LEU A 349 41.26 17.25 50.68
CA LEU A 349 42.52 17.34 49.90
C LEU A 349 43.77 16.56 50.39
N GLN A 350 44.37 15.74 49.51
CA GLN A 350 45.83 15.80 49.33
C GLN A 350 46.33 15.29 47.96
N SER A 351 47.29 16.05 47.47
CA SER A 351 48.13 16.02 46.28
C SER A 351 49.04 14.80 46.08
N GLY A 352 49.53 14.60 44.85
CA GLY A 352 50.83 13.96 44.62
C GLY A 352 51.16 13.66 43.14
N SER A 353 52.15 14.36 42.58
CA SER A 353 52.70 14.23 41.22
C SER A 353 53.85 13.21 41.10
N ALA A 354 54.07 12.67 39.88
CA ALA A 354 55.36 12.38 39.17
C ALA A 354 55.18 11.16 38.21
N ARG A 355 55.40 11.23 36.87
CA ARG A 355 56.67 11.18 36.08
C ARG A 355 57.55 9.96 36.46
N ALA A 356 58.14 9.11 35.61
CA ALA A 356 58.58 9.08 34.20
C ALA A 356 58.86 7.59 33.77
N ALA A 357 58.66 7.16 32.52
CA ALA A 357 59.65 6.91 31.43
C ALA A 357 60.59 5.67 31.52
N GLY A 358 60.73 4.94 30.39
CA GLY A 358 61.83 4.00 30.04
C GLY A 358 61.35 2.55 29.73
N VAL A 359 61.21 2.06 28.48
CA VAL A 359 62.16 1.74 27.36
C VAL A 359 62.71 0.30 27.38
N GLY A 360 62.59 -0.39 26.23
CA GLY A 360 63.40 -1.54 25.76
C GLY A 360 62.62 -2.87 25.73
N GLY A 361 62.48 -3.64 24.65
CA GLY A 361 63.19 -3.73 23.38
C GLY A 361 63.65 -5.20 23.18
N GLY A 362 63.30 -5.85 22.06
CA GLY A 362 63.91 -7.15 21.70
C GLY A 362 63.08 -8.07 20.80
N ALA A 363 63.39 -8.07 19.50
CA ALA A 363 62.87 -8.94 18.45
C ALA A 363 63.65 -10.26 18.30
N ARG A 364 63.03 -11.35 17.76
CA ARG A 364 63.53 -12.44 16.85
C ARG A 364 62.28 -13.19 16.31
N MET A 365 61.94 -13.37 15.03
CA MET A 365 62.58 -13.81 13.77
C MET A 365 62.57 -15.34 13.52
N GLY A 366 62.06 -15.74 12.33
CA GLY A 366 62.09 -17.07 11.68
C GLY A 366 60.68 -17.66 11.46
N GLY A 367 60.11 -17.88 10.25
CA GLY A 367 60.62 -18.51 9.01
C GLY A 367 60.46 -20.05 9.13
N PHE A 368 59.85 -20.87 8.25
CA PHE A 368 59.68 -20.89 6.79
C PHE A 368 58.68 -22.00 6.36
N GLY A 369 58.09 -21.87 5.16
CA GLY A 369 57.73 -22.92 4.17
C GLY A 369 56.51 -23.81 4.44
N GLY A 370 55.69 -24.24 3.48
CA GLY A 370 55.73 -24.16 2.01
C GLY A 370 55.14 -25.44 1.40
N ARG A 371 54.56 -25.35 0.18
CA ARG A 371 54.06 -26.45 -0.73
C ARG A 371 52.60 -26.87 -0.46
N GLY A 372 51.64 -26.93 -1.40
CA GLY A 372 51.66 -27.00 -2.87
C GLY A 372 51.17 -28.38 -3.33
N GLY A 373 50.02 -28.47 -4.02
CA GLY A 373 49.58 -29.73 -4.65
C GLY A 373 48.17 -29.71 -5.23
N ARG A 374 48.09 -29.85 -6.56
CA ARG A 374 46.88 -29.98 -7.41
C ARG A 374 46.18 -31.33 -7.21
N ARG A 375 44.85 -31.37 -7.36
CA ARG A 375 44.13 -32.09 -8.43
C ARG A 375 42.66 -31.66 -8.45
#